data_AF-A0A133V1M4-F1
#
_entry.id   AF-A0A133V1M4-F1
#
_cell.length_a   1.000
_cell.length_b   1.000
_cell.length_c   1.000
_cell.angle_alpha   90.00
_cell.angle_beta   90.00
_cell.angle_gamma   90.00
#
_symmetry.space_group_name_H-M   'P 1'
#
loop_
_entity.id
_entity.type
_entity.pdbx_description
1 polymer ?
#
loop_
_entity_poly.entity_id
_entity_poly.type
_entity_poly.pdbx_seq_one_letter_code
_entity_poly.pdbx_strand_id
1 'polypeptide(L)'
;GEDEFTAEIDKPHPMIWHGLRQERIMSEASDPETAVILLDVVLGYGAHEDPAGELAPTIKEAKETAEKEGRSLPVVASVCGTAQDPQDLSDQEKKLADVGVIVMPSNAQAARMAALIASRGEALDKLMGGKS
;
A
#
# COMPACT_ATOMS: atom_id res chain seq x y z
N GLY A 1 -7.46 9.84 5.23
CA GLY A 1 -8.89 9.80 4.92
C GLY A 1 -9.26 11.20 4.55
N GLU A 2 -9.19 11.52 3.27
CA GLU A 2 -9.55 12.84 2.78
C GLU A 2 -10.81 12.66 1.95
N ASP A 3 -11.85 13.39 2.32
CA ASP A 3 -13.23 13.37 1.80
C ASP A 3 -13.35 13.80 0.32
N GLU A 4 -12.27 13.71 -0.46
CA GLU A 4 -12.22 14.12 -1.87
C GLU A 4 -12.60 12.99 -2.84
N PHE A 5 -12.79 11.76 -2.34
CA PHE A 5 -13.10 10.58 -3.16
C PHE A 5 -14.58 10.15 -3.14
N THR A 6 -15.47 10.90 -2.48
CA THR A 6 -16.91 10.53 -2.34
C THR A 6 -17.85 11.38 -3.20
N ALA A 7 -17.35 11.98 -4.28
CA ALA A 7 -18.17 12.87 -5.14
C ALA A 7 -19.21 12.14 -6.02
N GLU A 8 -19.26 10.80 -6.00
CA GLU A 8 -20.31 10.02 -6.66
C GLU A 8 -21.20 9.31 -5.63
N ILE A 9 -22.46 9.73 -5.60
CA ILE A 9 -23.53 9.13 -4.81
C ILE A 9 -23.60 7.64 -5.15
N ASP A 10 -23.46 6.77 -4.14
CA ASP A 10 -23.64 5.29 -4.10
C ASP A 10 -22.41 4.37 -4.08
N LYS A 11 -21.17 4.87 -3.92
CA LYS A 11 -20.00 4.00 -3.64
C LYS A 11 -19.76 3.84 -2.13
N PRO A 12 -19.68 2.60 -1.59
CA PRO A 12 -19.33 2.37 -0.19
C PRO A 12 -17.96 3.00 0.14
N HIS A 13 -17.77 3.43 1.38
CA HIS A 13 -16.52 4.06 1.84
C HIS A 13 -15.30 3.23 1.39
N PRO A 14 -14.15 3.84 1.01
CA PRO A 14 -12.97 3.11 0.49
C PRO A 14 -12.34 2.08 1.44
N MET A 15 -12.83 1.95 2.67
CA MET A 15 -12.48 0.84 3.58
C MET A 15 -13.35 -0.42 3.38
N ILE A 16 -14.45 -0.29 2.65
CA ILE A 16 -15.41 -1.34 2.30
C ILE A 16 -15.32 -1.67 0.80
N TRP A 17 -15.14 -0.65 -0.06
CA TRP A 17 -15.03 -0.84 -1.50
C TRP A 17 -13.57 -0.73 -1.99
N HIS A 18 -13.00 -1.85 -2.42
CA HIS A 18 -11.62 -1.91 -2.92
C HIS A 18 -11.45 -1.54 -4.39
N GLY A 19 -12.52 -1.47 -5.18
CA GLY A 19 -12.42 -1.14 -6.61
C GLY A 19 -11.69 0.17 -6.88
N LEU A 20 -11.96 1.22 -6.09
CA LEU A 20 -11.26 2.51 -6.22
C LEU A 20 -9.77 2.42 -5.85
N ARG A 21 -9.41 1.55 -4.89
CA ARG A 21 -8.01 1.30 -4.53
C ARG A 21 -7.29 0.55 -5.64
N GLN A 22 -7.94 -0.47 -6.21
CA GLN A 22 -7.39 -1.26 -7.30
C GLN A 22 -7.18 -0.42 -8.56
N GLU A 23 -8.18 0.38 -8.95
CA GLU A 23 -8.09 1.34 -10.06
C GLU A 23 -6.93 2.32 -9.85
N ARG A 24 -6.80 2.88 -8.63
CA ARG A 24 -5.71 3.79 -8.31
C ARG A 24 -4.35 3.11 -8.39
N ILE A 25 -4.20 1.89 -7.85
CA ILE A 25 -2.96 1.11 -7.94
C ILE A 25 -2.53 0.93 -9.40
N MET A 26 -3.46 0.56 -10.28
CA MET A 26 -3.17 0.36 -11.71
C MET A 26 -2.86 1.66 -12.46
N SER A 27 -3.51 2.76 -12.08
CA SER A 27 -3.17 4.09 -12.60
C SER A 27 -1.74 4.48 -12.25
N GLU A 28 -1.35 4.32 -10.98
CA GLU A 28 0.01 4.65 -10.51
C GLU A 28 1.06 3.72 -11.13
N ALA A 29 0.72 2.45 -11.38
CA ALA A 29 1.62 1.50 -12.04
C ALA A 29 1.98 1.90 -13.49
N SER A 30 1.01 2.50 -14.17
CA SER A 30 1.14 2.99 -15.54
C SER A 30 1.82 4.37 -15.63
N ASP A 31 2.01 5.06 -14.50
CA ASP A 31 2.70 6.34 -14.45
C ASP A 31 4.22 6.12 -14.24
N PRO A 32 5.08 6.55 -15.19
CA PRO A 32 6.53 6.41 -15.03
C PRO A 32 7.14 7.32 -13.95
N GLU A 33 6.43 8.34 -13.48
CA GLU A 33 6.89 9.21 -12.39
C GLU A 33 6.66 8.59 -10.99
N THR A 34 5.86 7.53 -10.91
CA THR A 34 5.60 6.82 -9.65
C THR A 34 6.85 6.09 -9.15
N ALA A 35 7.39 6.58 -8.03
CA ALA A 35 8.56 5.98 -7.40
C ALA A 35 8.23 4.82 -6.45
N VAL A 36 7.07 4.86 -5.78
CA VAL A 36 6.63 3.87 -4.78
C VAL A 36 5.13 4.01 -4.54
N ILE A 37 4.44 2.89 -4.31
CA ILE A 37 3.07 2.89 -3.80
C ILE A 37 3.10 2.59 -2.30
N LEU A 38 2.48 3.46 -1.50
CA LEU A 38 2.34 3.29 -0.05
C LEU A 38 0.88 2.93 0.29
N LEU A 39 0.67 1.81 0.99
CA LEU A 39 -0.64 1.32 1.38
C LEU A 39 -0.79 1.26 2.91
N ASP A 40 -1.98 1.57 3.39
CA ASP A 40 -2.40 1.29 4.77
C ASP A 40 -3.62 0.36 4.74
N VAL A 41 -3.44 -0.85 5.27
CA VAL A 41 -4.44 -1.91 5.26
C VAL A 41 -5.06 -2.00 6.65
N VAL A 42 -6.30 -1.54 6.77
CA VAL A 42 -7.01 -1.48 8.06
C VAL A 42 -7.88 -2.72 8.23
N LEU A 43 -7.78 -3.35 9.40
CA LEU A 43 -8.58 -4.52 9.79
C LEU A 43 -9.68 -4.14 10.79
N GLY A 44 -10.45 -5.15 11.20
CA GLY A 44 -11.48 -5.03 12.22
C GLY A 44 -12.89 -4.99 11.66
N TYR A 45 -13.85 -4.75 12.56
CA TYR A 45 -15.27 -4.77 12.21
C TYR A 45 -15.62 -3.64 11.23
N GLY A 46 -16.27 -4.00 10.13
CA GLY A 46 -16.65 -3.06 9.07
C GLY A 46 -15.59 -2.86 7.98
N ALA A 47 -14.42 -3.48 8.10
CA ALA A 47 -13.48 -3.64 7.00
C ALA A 47 -13.85 -4.88 6.15
N HIS A 48 -13.24 -5.00 4.98
CA HIS A 48 -13.34 -6.20 4.14
C HIS A 48 -12.93 -7.46 4.92
N GLU A 49 -13.50 -8.62 4.57
CA GLU A 49 -13.20 -9.91 5.22
C GLU A 49 -11.77 -10.38 4.94
N ASP A 50 -11.23 -10.01 3.78
CA ASP A 50 -9.86 -10.35 3.36
C ASP A 50 -9.22 -9.22 2.52
N PRO A 51 -8.80 -8.10 3.13
CA PRO A 51 -8.32 -6.96 2.37
C PRO A 51 -7.01 -7.19 1.63
N ALA A 52 -6.07 -7.92 2.21
CA ALA A 52 -4.82 -8.28 1.55
C ALA A 52 -5.06 -9.27 0.40
N GLY A 53 -5.94 -10.26 0.59
CA GLY A 53 -6.29 -11.20 -0.47
C GLY A 53 -6.91 -10.51 -1.68
N GLU A 54 -7.75 -9.50 -1.44
CA GLU A 54 -8.40 -8.71 -2.49
C GLU A 54 -7.43 -7.76 -3.23
N LEU A 55 -6.41 -7.24 -2.54
CA LEU A 55 -5.41 -6.33 -3.14
C LEU A 55 -4.26 -7.08 -3.82
N ALA A 56 -3.92 -8.28 -3.37
CA ALA A 56 -2.74 -9.02 -3.82
C ALA A 56 -2.69 -9.26 -5.35
N PRO A 57 -3.78 -9.66 -6.04
CA PRO A 57 -3.78 -9.82 -7.49
C PRO A 57 -3.44 -8.51 -8.22
N THR A 58 -4.05 -7.40 -7.82
CA THR A 58 -3.81 -6.08 -8.44
C THR A 58 -2.40 -5.58 -8.18
N ILE A 59 -1.86 -5.79 -6.97
CA ILE A 59 -0.47 -5.43 -6.66
C ILE A 59 0.50 -6.22 -7.54
N LYS A 60 0.24 -7.51 -7.74
CA LYS A 60 1.05 -8.35 -8.62
C LYS A 60 0.99 -7.84 -10.07
N GLU A 61 -0.21 -7.55 -10.58
CA GLU A 61 -0.40 -7.02 -11.94
C GLU A 61 0.27 -5.65 -12.13
N ALA A 62 0.17 -4.76 -11.15
CA ALA A 62 0.82 -3.46 -11.16
C ALA A 62 2.35 -3.58 -11.27
N LYS A 63 2.96 -4.49 -10.50
CA LYS A 63 4.39 -4.78 -10.56
C LYS A 63 4.80 -5.35 -11.92
N GLU A 64 4.04 -6.33 -12.44
CA GLU A 64 4.29 -6.90 -13.77
C GLU A 64 4.16 -5.85 -14.89
N THR A 65 3.26 -4.87 -14.74
CA THR A 65 3.05 -3.78 -15.69
C THR A 65 4.27 -2.87 -15.74
N ALA A 66 4.76 -2.42 -14.58
CA ALA A 66 6.00 -1.63 -14.51
C ALA A 66 7.21 -2.42 -15.04
N GLU A 67 7.31 -3.72 -14.75
CA GLU A 67 8.39 -4.59 -15.24
C GLU A 67 8.41 -4.72 -16.77
N LYS A 68 7.24 -4.82 -17.42
CA LYS A 68 7.12 -4.84 -18.89
C LYS A 68 7.64 -3.57 -19.54
N GLU A 69 7.64 -2.46 -18.80
CA GLU A 69 8.21 -1.18 -19.23
C GLU A 69 9.67 -0.98 -18.79
N GLY A 70 10.30 -2.02 -18.23
CA GLY A 70 11.69 -1.96 -17.76
C GLY A 70 11.88 -1.15 -16.47
N ARG A 71 10.80 -0.89 -15.73
CA ARG A 71 10.80 -0.20 -14.44
C ARG A 71 10.58 -1.19 -13.30
N SER A 72 10.92 -0.80 -12.08
CA SER A 72 10.51 -1.51 -10.87
C SER A 72 9.52 -0.62 -10.13
N LEU A 73 8.45 -1.23 -9.60
CA LEU A 73 7.44 -0.53 -8.79
C LEU A 73 7.43 -1.12 -7.37
N PRO A 74 8.18 -0.51 -6.44
CA PRO A 74 8.11 -0.89 -5.04
C PRO A 74 6.72 -0.60 -4.45
N VAL A 75 6.21 -1.54 -3.67
CA VAL A 75 4.99 -1.36 -2.88
C VAL A 75 5.36 -1.57 -1.41
N VAL A 76 5.02 -0.59 -0.57
CA VAL A 76 5.24 -0.61 0.87
C VAL A 76 3.88 -0.58 1.55
N ALA A 77 3.67 -1.38 2.60
CA ALA A 77 2.42 -1.36 3.34
C ALA A 77 2.63 -1.41 4.85
N SER A 78 1.64 -0.94 5.60
CA SER A 78 1.41 -1.36 6.98
C SER A 78 0.04 -2.01 7.11
N VAL A 79 -0.09 -2.96 8.03
CA VAL A 79 -1.39 -3.53 8.41
C VAL A 79 -1.76 -2.99 9.78
N CYS A 80 -2.84 -2.20 9.83
CA CYS A 80 -3.39 -1.59 11.04
C CYS A 80 -4.52 -2.46 11.58
N GLY A 81 -4.24 -3.21 12.63
CA GLY A 81 -5.19 -4.13 13.25
C GLY A 81 -4.53 -4.93 14.37
N THR A 82 -5.22 -5.94 14.83
CA THR A 82 -4.81 -6.81 15.93
C THR A 82 -4.97 -8.28 15.54
N ALA A 83 -4.29 -9.17 16.26
CA ALA A 83 -4.47 -10.62 16.11
C ALA A 83 -5.87 -11.11 16.51
N GLN A 84 -6.71 -10.25 17.10
CA GLN A 84 -8.08 -10.57 17.49
C GLN A 84 -9.11 -10.15 16.44
N ASP A 85 -8.69 -9.41 15.40
CA ASP A 85 -9.59 -9.00 14.33
C ASP A 85 -9.96 -10.19 13.43
N PRO A 86 -11.17 -10.21 12.86
CA PRO A 86 -11.68 -11.35 12.07
C PRO A 86 -10.80 -11.76 10.88
N GLN A 87 -10.02 -10.83 10.34
CA GLN A 87 -9.22 -11.02 9.13
C GLN A 87 -7.88 -11.74 9.36
N ASP A 88 -7.49 -11.97 10.61
CA ASP A 88 -6.17 -12.48 11.03
C ASP A 88 -5.01 -11.60 10.54
N LEU A 89 -4.48 -10.75 11.44
CA LEU A 89 -3.36 -9.86 11.15
C LEU A 89 -2.18 -10.57 10.46
N SER A 90 -1.80 -11.76 10.92
CA SER A 90 -0.63 -12.47 10.41
C SER A 90 -0.85 -13.03 9.00
N ASP A 91 -2.07 -13.48 8.71
CA ASP A 91 -2.44 -13.94 7.38
C ASP A 91 -2.46 -12.78 6.37
N GLN A 92 -3.00 -11.62 6.78
CA GLN A 92 -3.02 -10.41 5.94
C GLN A 92 -1.61 -9.91 5.61
N GLU A 93 -0.72 -9.83 6.61
CA GLU A 93 0.69 -9.48 6.40
C GLU A 93 1.38 -10.47 5.45
N LYS A 94 1.13 -11.77 5.64
CA LYS A 94 1.72 -12.82 4.81
C LYS A 94 1.28 -12.71 3.35
N LYS A 95 -0.02 -12.52 3.09
CA LYS A 95 -0.56 -12.36 1.73
C LYS A 95 0.08 -11.22 0.96
N LEU A 96 0.30 -10.08 1.62
CA LEU A 96 1.01 -8.93 1.03
C LEU A 96 2.49 -9.26 0.77
N ALA A 97 3.17 -9.88 1.73
CA ALA A 97 4.57 -10.26 1.59
C ALA A 97 4.79 -11.29 0.46
N ASP A 98 3.87 -12.24 0.28
CA ASP A 98 3.93 -13.27 -0.76
C ASP A 98 3.88 -12.68 -2.19
N VAL A 99 3.23 -11.52 -2.39
CA VAL A 99 3.26 -10.77 -3.67
C VAL A 99 4.39 -9.73 -3.72
N GLY A 100 5.29 -9.77 -2.75
CA GLY A 100 6.49 -8.95 -2.67
C GLY A 100 6.22 -7.49 -2.29
N VAL A 101 5.22 -7.24 -1.45
CA VAL A 101 5.06 -5.97 -0.73
C VAL A 101 6.05 -5.93 0.43
N ILE A 102 6.66 -4.76 0.65
CA ILE A 102 7.48 -4.49 1.84
C ILE A 102 6.52 -4.14 2.99
N VAL A 103 6.19 -5.12 3.82
CA VAL A 103 5.30 -4.93 4.97
C VAL A 103 6.11 -4.40 6.15
N MET A 104 5.76 -3.20 6.62
CA MET A 104 6.41 -2.53 7.73
C MET A 104 5.55 -2.61 9.00
N PRO A 105 6.15 -2.66 10.21
CA PRO A 105 5.40 -2.88 11.45
C PRO A 105 4.48 -1.72 11.87
N SER A 106 4.57 -0.57 11.21
CA SER A 106 3.68 0.56 11.45
C SER A 106 3.63 1.51 10.26
N ASN A 107 2.53 2.26 10.14
CA ASN A 107 2.38 3.30 9.11
C ASN A 107 3.56 4.30 9.13
N ALA A 108 4.01 4.71 10.33
CA ALA A 108 5.16 5.63 10.43
C ALA A 108 6.44 5.03 9.85
N GLN A 109 6.66 3.72 9.97
CA GLN A 109 7.79 3.03 9.36
C GLN A 109 7.60 2.82 7.85
N ALA A 110 6.38 2.51 7.42
CA ALA A 110 5.99 2.41 6.02
C ALA A 110 6.24 3.73 5.28
N ALA A 111 5.79 4.86 5.85
CA ALA A 111 6.00 6.19 5.30
C ALA A 111 7.49 6.57 5.21
N ARG A 112 8.29 6.24 6.24
CA ARG A 112 9.75 6.46 6.20
C ARG A 112 10.41 5.63 5.10
N MET A 113 10.04 4.35 4.96
CA MET A 113 10.56 3.49 3.90
C MET A 113 10.18 4.03 2.51
N ALA A 114 8.93 4.44 2.32
CA ALA A 114 8.48 5.05 1.06
C ALA A 114 9.26 6.34 0.75
N ALA A 115 9.48 7.21 1.74
CA ALA A 115 10.28 8.42 1.57
C ALA A 115 11.74 8.11 1.20
N LEU A 116 12.35 7.07 1.78
CA LEU A 116 13.69 6.61 1.41
C LEU A 116 13.75 6.14 -0.05
N ILE A 117 12.76 5.37 -0.49
CA ILE A 117 12.66 4.91 -1.88
C ILE A 117 12.49 6.10 -2.83
N ALA A 118 11.52 6.97 -2.57
CA ALA A 118 11.20 8.13 -3.40
C ALA A 118 12.38 9.12 -3.52
N SER A 119 13.16 9.27 -2.44
CA SER A 119 14.35 10.14 -2.41
C SER A 119 15.65 9.44 -2.81
N ARG A 120 15.60 8.18 -3.24
CA ARG A 120 16.80 7.38 -3.57
C ARG A 120 17.83 7.34 -2.43
N GLY A 121 17.36 7.37 -1.18
CA GLY A 121 18.16 7.31 0.04
C GLY A 121 18.50 8.66 0.68
N GLU A 122 18.27 9.80 0.02
CA GLU A 122 18.62 11.13 0.57
C GLU A 122 17.84 11.46 1.86
N ALA A 123 16.63 10.94 2.02
CA ALA A 123 15.86 11.12 3.25
C ALA A 123 16.51 10.44 4.47
N LEU A 124 17.42 9.49 4.28
CA LEU A 124 18.10 8.79 5.36
C LEU A 124 18.93 9.74 6.22
N ASP A 125 19.63 10.68 5.58
CA ASP A 125 20.50 11.64 6.26
C ASP A 125 19.69 12.57 7.18
N LYS A 126 18.49 12.97 6.73
CA LYS A 126 17.56 13.78 7.52
C LYS A 126 16.94 12.98 8.67
N LEU A 127 16.59 11.72 8.44
CA LEU A 127 16.00 10.83 9.46
C LEU A 127 17.00 10.40 10.54
N MET A 128 18.28 10.26 10.19
CA MET A 128 19.36 9.92 11.13
C MET A 128 19.95 11.13 11.86
N GLY A 129 19.35 12.31 11.72
CA GLY A 129 19.73 13.50 12.48
C GLY A 129 20.89 14.32 11.90
N GLY A 130 21.22 14.14 10.61
CA GLY A 130 22.13 14.97 9.83
C GLY A 130 23.59 14.94 10.30
N LYS A 131 24.48 14.40 9.46
CA LYS A 131 25.85 14.92 9.38
C LYS A 131 26.09 15.35 7.94
N SER A 132 26.34 16.65 7.81
CA SER A 132 26.91 17.31 6.63
C SER A 132 28.27 16.72 6.28
#